data_AF-A0A7J3I395-F1
#
_entry.id   AF-A0A7J3I395-F1
#
_cell.length_a   1.000
_cell.length_b   1.000
_cell.length_c   1.000
_cell.angle_alpha   90.00
_cell.angle_beta   90.00
_cell.angle_gamma   90.00
#
_symmetry.space_group_name_H-M   'P 1'
#
loop_
_entity.id
_entity.type
_entity.pdbx_description
1 polymer ?
#
loop_
_entity_poly.entity_id
_entity_poly.type
_entity_poly.pdbx_seq_one_letter_code
_entity_poly.pdbx_strand_id
1 'polypeptide(L)'
;MFKPGESFRKEVEILRILSQYRKPVGSTVIREELKKKGFLLSERAVRYHLQLLEEKGFVEGHERSGRTITTKGLEELSRALAAQRLDFVVTHFLSLAYSVTYRPESRSGVVVTNVFLMDKNAHDRMLETVEALWERRLLPAPYIKVLDEGEEYNEVSVPEGEIAFFTVCDLTIDGVLIRLGIPVMFKYGGLVQTVNYKPIRFVELISYEGTTIPPLEVFVRSNQTSITSFLETGSGMLPVVLREIPAIARKDVVETLEKLESKGWGGILVVGEPNEPVLGVPVPMDRFGLSMVGGITPGAALKEMGIKIETFAPHCLLEIKEMKMI
;
A
#
# COMPACT_ATOMS: atom_id res chain seq x y z
N MET A 1 25.88 7.64 -16.88
CA MET A 1 24.42 7.38 -16.92
C MET A 1 24.22 5.97 -17.48
N PHE A 2 23.53 5.10 -16.75
CA PHE A 2 23.28 3.72 -17.21
C PHE A 2 22.18 3.68 -18.28
N LYS A 3 22.29 2.73 -19.22
CA LYS A 3 21.22 2.38 -20.16
C LYS A 3 20.50 1.11 -19.64
N PRO A 4 19.15 1.04 -19.68
CA PRO A 4 18.42 -0.14 -19.21
C PRO A 4 18.79 -1.40 -20.02
N GLY A 5 19.15 -2.48 -19.35
CA GLY A 5 19.51 -3.78 -19.94
C GLY A 5 19.76 -4.87 -18.89
N GLU A 6 20.00 -6.11 -19.30
CA GLU A 6 20.18 -7.25 -18.36
C GLU A 6 21.45 -7.11 -17.50
N SER A 7 22.52 -6.51 -18.03
CA SER A 7 23.74 -6.17 -17.28
C SER A 7 23.49 -5.16 -16.17
N PHE A 8 22.55 -4.23 -16.39
CA PHE A 8 22.24 -3.16 -15.44
C PHE A 8 21.62 -3.72 -14.15
N ARG A 9 20.69 -4.68 -14.24
CA ARG A 9 20.06 -5.28 -13.05
C ARG A 9 21.08 -6.03 -12.17
N LYS A 10 22.04 -6.72 -12.81
CA LYS A 10 23.12 -7.45 -12.13
C LYS A 10 24.05 -6.50 -11.37
N GLU A 11 24.39 -5.36 -11.97
CA GLU A 11 25.25 -4.34 -11.36
C GLU A 11 24.59 -3.65 -10.17
N VAL A 12 23.29 -3.33 -10.25
CA VAL A 12 22.54 -2.75 -9.12
C VAL A 12 22.43 -3.72 -7.96
N GLU A 13 22.17 -5.00 -8.22
CA GLU A 13 22.07 -5.99 -7.15
C GLU A 13 23.43 -6.24 -6.47
N ILE A 14 24.54 -6.19 -7.22
CA ILE A 14 25.89 -6.24 -6.64
C ILE A 14 26.13 -5.06 -5.70
N LEU A 15 25.77 -3.83 -6.11
CA LEU A 15 25.87 -2.65 -5.23
C LEU A 15 24.99 -2.80 -3.97
N ARG A 16 23.78 -3.36 -4.11
CA ARG A 16 22.86 -3.63 -3.00
C ARG A 16 23.40 -4.64 -2.00
N ILE A 17 24.06 -5.69 -2.49
CA ILE A 17 24.75 -6.65 -1.63
C ILE A 17 25.90 -5.94 -0.90
N LEU A 18 26.75 -5.20 -1.62
CA LEU A 18 27.89 -4.51 -1.01
C LEU A 18 27.50 -3.47 0.05
N SER A 19 26.36 -2.78 -0.10
CA SER A 19 25.89 -1.80 0.90
C SER A 19 25.47 -2.41 2.23
N GLN A 20 25.20 -3.72 2.27
CA GLN A 20 24.83 -4.45 3.49
C GLN A 20 26.04 -4.86 4.34
N TYR A 21 27.27 -4.73 3.82
CA TYR A 21 28.49 -5.13 4.50
C TYR A 21 29.36 -3.92 4.84
N ARG A 22 29.84 -3.86 6.08
CA ARG A 22 30.78 -2.83 6.55
C ARG A 22 32.25 -3.14 6.20
N LYS A 23 32.54 -4.32 5.65
CA LYS A 23 33.90 -4.81 5.32
C LYS A 23 33.97 -5.18 3.84
N PRO A 24 35.17 -5.21 3.24
CA PRO A 24 35.34 -5.66 1.86
C PRO A 24 34.74 -7.06 1.65
N VAL A 25 34.03 -7.23 0.53
CA VAL A 25 33.34 -8.48 0.18
C VAL A 25 33.94 -9.10 -1.07
N GLY A 26 34.30 -10.38 -0.99
CA GLY A 26 34.85 -11.15 -2.10
C GLY A 26 33.81 -11.64 -3.10
N SER A 27 34.27 -11.98 -4.32
CA SER A 27 33.40 -12.46 -5.41
C SER A 27 32.62 -13.73 -5.08
N THR A 28 33.16 -14.60 -4.22
CA THR A 28 32.49 -15.84 -3.78
C THR A 28 31.25 -15.53 -2.93
N VAL A 29 31.35 -14.62 -1.97
CA VAL A 29 30.22 -14.22 -1.11
C VAL A 29 29.15 -13.53 -1.94
N ILE A 30 29.56 -12.58 -2.80
CA ILE A 30 28.63 -11.87 -3.69
C ILE A 30 27.88 -12.84 -4.60
N ARG A 31 28.56 -13.88 -5.12
CA ARG A 31 27.92 -14.92 -5.95
C ARG A 31 26.83 -15.67 -5.19
N GLU A 32 27.10 -16.09 -3.95
CA GLU A 32 26.10 -16.82 -3.15
C GLU A 32 24.88 -15.94 -2.82
N GLU A 33 25.10 -14.66 -2.49
CA GLU A 33 24.00 -13.71 -2.26
C GLU A 33 23.20 -13.43 -3.54
N LEU A 34 23.86 -13.29 -4.69
CA LEU A 34 23.18 -13.14 -5.98
C LEU A 34 22.33 -14.37 -6.33
N LYS A 35 22.84 -15.57 -6.05
CA LYS A 35 22.13 -16.84 -6.31
C LYS A 35 20.84 -16.92 -5.50
N LYS A 36 20.84 -16.50 -4.23
CA LYS A 36 19.63 -16.43 -3.38
C LYS A 36 18.55 -15.52 -3.97
N LYS A 37 18.95 -14.53 -4.77
CA LYS A 37 18.05 -13.54 -5.41
C LYS A 37 17.74 -13.87 -6.88
N GLY A 38 18.01 -15.10 -7.32
CA GLY A 38 17.69 -15.57 -8.66
C GLY A 38 18.70 -15.20 -9.75
N PHE A 39 19.84 -14.60 -9.41
CA PHE A 39 20.91 -14.28 -10.36
C PHE A 39 21.94 -15.42 -10.42
N LEU A 40 21.95 -16.17 -11.52
CA LEU A 40 22.91 -17.25 -11.76
C LEU A 40 24.15 -16.71 -12.48
N LEU A 41 25.17 -16.29 -11.72
CA LEU A 41 26.44 -15.83 -12.26
C LEU A 41 27.61 -16.72 -11.83
N SER A 42 28.58 -16.91 -12.73
CA SER A 42 29.86 -17.51 -12.37
C SER A 42 30.71 -16.50 -11.57
N GLU A 43 31.66 -16.99 -10.77
CA GLU A 43 32.54 -16.10 -10.01
C GLU A 43 33.40 -15.18 -10.92
N ARG A 44 33.74 -15.66 -12.12
CA ARG A 44 34.40 -14.85 -13.16
C ARG A 44 33.51 -13.71 -13.65
N ALA A 45 32.21 -13.97 -13.84
CA ALA A 45 31.25 -12.93 -14.23
C ALA A 45 31.04 -11.89 -13.11
N VAL A 46 31.02 -12.32 -11.84
CA VAL A 46 30.96 -11.39 -10.70
C VAL A 46 32.20 -10.50 -10.66
N ARG A 47 33.41 -11.06 -10.85
CA ARG A 47 34.65 -10.26 -10.93
C ARG A 47 34.61 -9.24 -12.08
N TYR A 48 34.07 -9.63 -13.23
CA TYR A 48 33.92 -8.73 -14.37
C TYR A 48 33.01 -7.53 -14.05
N HIS A 49 31.83 -7.76 -13.45
CA HIS A 49 30.96 -6.66 -13.04
C HIS A 49 31.58 -5.77 -11.95
N LEU A 50 32.34 -6.35 -11.02
CA LEU A 50 33.08 -5.57 -10.01
C LEU A 50 34.13 -4.66 -10.65
N GLN A 51 34.84 -5.11 -11.68
CA GLN A 51 35.78 -4.27 -12.44
C GLN A 51 35.06 -3.11 -13.12
N LEU A 52 33.91 -3.36 -13.76
CA LEU A 52 33.11 -2.30 -14.38
C LEU A 52 32.58 -1.28 -13.36
N LEU A 53 32.17 -1.74 -12.19
CA LEU A 53 31.70 -0.85 -11.11
C LEU A 53 32.86 -0.01 -10.52
N GLU A 54 34.06 -0.59 -10.48
CA GLU A 54 35.29 0.06 -10.03
C GLU A 54 35.74 1.14 -11.02
N GLU A 55 35.71 0.85 -12.33
CA GLU A 55 35.94 1.84 -13.41
C GLU A 55 34.96 3.03 -13.34
N LYS A 56 33.73 2.80 -12.89
CA LYS A 56 32.71 3.84 -12.69
C LYS A 56 32.89 4.61 -11.37
N GLY A 57 33.75 4.13 -10.48
CA GLY A 57 34.00 4.68 -9.14
C GLY A 57 32.89 4.37 -8.13
N PHE A 58 32.07 3.34 -8.36
CA PHE A 58 30.99 2.94 -7.46
C PHE A 58 31.43 1.94 -6.38
N VAL A 59 32.53 1.24 -6.62
CA VAL A 59 33.15 0.34 -5.65
C VAL A 59 34.65 0.59 -5.60
N GLU A 60 35.27 0.25 -4.49
CA GLU A 60 36.71 0.37 -4.25
C GLU A 60 37.29 -1.01 -3.97
N GLY A 61 38.37 -1.37 -4.67
CA GLY A 61 39.08 -2.62 -4.51
C GLY A 61 40.05 -2.64 -3.33
N HIS A 62 40.02 -3.72 -2.57
CA HIS A 62 40.90 -3.99 -1.42
C HIS A 62 41.65 -5.29 -1.65
N GLU A 63 42.64 -5.28 -2.56
CA GLU A 63 43.51 -6.43 -2.90
C GLU A 63 42.82 -7.81 -2.81
N ARG A 64 43.20 -8.63 -1.81
CA ARG A 64 42.67 -10.00 -1.57
C ARG A 64 41.38 -10.01 -0.75
N SER A 65 40.99 -8.89 -0.15
CA SER A 65 39.85 -8.78 0.77
C SER A 65 38.53 -8.54 0.05
N GLY A 66 38.54 -8.08 -1.20
CA GLY A 66 37.34 -7.89 -2.01
C GLY A 66 37.07 -6.42 -2.33
N ARG A 67 35.79 -6.01 -2.40
CA ARG A 67 35.40 -4.63 -2.73
C ARG A 67 34.49 -4.05 -1.63
N THR A 68 34.54 -2.74 -1.44
CA THR A 68 33.54 -1.96 -0.68
C THR A 68 32.78 -1.04 -1.60
N ILE A 69 31.55 -0.69 -1.25
CA ILE A 69 30.80 0.35 -1.96
C ILE A 69 31.34 1.74 -1.59
N THR A 70 31.46 2.65 -2.56
CA THR A 70 31.84 4.04 -2.32
C THR A 70 30.61 4.92 -2.05
N THR A 71 30.80 6.16 -1.58
CA THR A 71 29.70 7.15 -1.47
C THR A 71 28.99 7.35 -2.81
N LYS A 72 29.76 7.46 -3.91
CA LYS A 72 29.21 7.58 -5.26
C LYS A 72 28.43 6.33 -5.68
N GLY A 73 28.87 5.16 -5.24
CA GLY A 73 28.14 3.90 -5.43
C GLY A 73 26.83 3.83 -4.64
N LEU A 74 26.82 4.35 -3.41
CA LEU A 74 25.60 4.47 -2.60
C LEU A 74 24.59 5.45 -3.22
N GLU A 75 25.06 6.59 -3.73
CA GLU A 75 24.21 7.53 -4.47
C GLU A 75 23.64 6.92 -5.74
N GLU A 76 24.46 6.17 -6.48
CA GLU A 76 24.00 5.48 -7.69
C GLU A 76 23.03 4.35 -7.36
N LEU A 77 23.30 3.58 -6.31
CA LEU A 77 22.37 2.58 -5.79
C LEU A 77 21.05 3.25 -5.39
N SER A 78 21.08 4.40 -4.71
CA SER A 78 19.89 5.16 -4.36
C SER A 78 19.11 5.62 -5.60
N ARG A 79 19.80 6.15 -6.63
CA ARG A 79 19.16 6.53 -7.91
C ARG A 79 18.61 5.33 -8.67
N ALA A 80 19.35 4.23 -8.74
CA ALA A 80 18.94 3.01 -9.43
C ALA A 80 17.79 2.32 -8.70
N LEU A 81 17.80 2.32 -7.37
CA LEU A 81 16.67 1.90 -6.55
C LEU A 81 15.50 2.86 -6.69
N ALA A 82 15.70 4.17 -6.86
CA ALA A 82 14.60 5.11 -7.16
C ALA A 82 13.97 4.84 -8.54
N ALA A 83 14.78 4.43 -9.53
CA ALA A 83 14.30 4.02 -10.86
C ALA A 83 13.69 2.60 -10.87
N GLN A 84 14.17 1.68 -10.01
CA GLN A 84 13.58 0.35 -9.79
C GLN A 84 12.35 0.41 -8.86
N ARG A 85 12.26 1.42 -7.99
CA ARG A 85 11.08 1.85 -7.21
C ARG A 85 9.95 2.39 -8.10
N LEU A 86 9.99 2.13 -9.41
CA LEU A 86 8.75 1.90 -10.14
C LEU A 86 8.21 0.50 -9.76
N ASP A 87 8.13 0.19 -8.45
CA ASP A 87 7.29 -0.88 -7.97
C ASP A 87 5.88 -0.42 -8.28
N PHE A 88 5.29 -0.97 -9.33
CA PHE A 88 3.91 -0.67 -9.67
C PHE A 88 3.07 -0.82 -8.42
N VAL A 89 2.26 0.20 -8.11
CA VAL A 89 1.45 0.28 -6.89
C VAL A 89 0.68 -1.03 -6.66
N VAL A 90 0.20 -1.63 -7.74
CA VAL A 90 -0.49 -2.93 -7.75
C VAL A 90 0.35 -4.04 -7.13
N THR A 91 1.62 -4.22 -7.52
CA THR A 91 2.47 -5.30 -7.00
C THR A 91 2.70 -5.14 -5.51
N HIS A 92 2.93 -3.91 -5.06
CA HIS A 92 3.09 -3.62 -3.64
C HIS A 92 1.79 -3.91 -2.86
N PHE A 93 0.64 -3.44 -3.36
CA PHE A 93 -0.67 -3.64 -2.73
C PHE A 93 -1.04 -5.13 -2.69
N LEU A 94 -0.81 -5.87 -3.76
CA LEU A 94 -1.01 -7.32 -3.81
C LEU A 94 -0.11 -8.05 -2.80
N SER A 95 1.14 -7.62 -2.63
CA SER A 95 2.05 -8.22 -1.64
C SER A 95 1.54 -8.03 -0.21
N LEU A 96 1.02 -6.82 0.10
CA LEU A 96 0.40 -6.54 1.40
C LEU A 96 -0.88 -7.37 1.59
N ALA A 97 -1.79 -7.37 0.61
CA ALA A 97 -3.03 -8.13 0.66
C ALA A 97 -2.77 -9.64 0.81
N TYR A 98 -1.76 -10.19 0.12
CA TYR A 98 -1.37 -11.59 0.24
C TYR A 98 -0.85 -11.95 1.65
N SER A 99 -0.28 -10.98 2.36
CA SER A 99 0.25 -11.16 3.72
C SER A 99 -0.84 -11.15 4.81
N VAL A 100 -2.08 -10.76 4.47
CA VAL A 100 -3.22 -10.73 5.41
C VAL A 100 -3.56 -12.14 5.88
N THR A 101 -3.60 -12.36 7.19
CA THR A 101 -4.00 -13.64 7.81
C THR A 101 -5.31 -13.57 8.61
N TYR A 102 -5.97 -12.40 8.62
CA TYR A 102 -7.22 -12.19 9.34
C TYR A 102 -8.31 -13.20 8.97
N ARG A 103 -8.96 -13.74 10.01
CA ARG A 103 -10.10 -14.66 9.89
C ARG A 103 -11.32 -14.06 10.60
N PRO A 104 -12.45 -13.83 9.90
CA PRO A 104 -13.66 -13.28 10.50
C PRO A 104 -14.23 -14.14 11.64
N GLU A 105 -14.07 -15.46 11.56
CA GLU A 105 -14.60 -16.41 12.54
C GLU A 105 -13.94 -16.26 13.92
N SER A 106 -12.62 -16.11 13.95
CA SER A 106 -11.84 -15.98 15.18
C SER A 106 -11.50 -14.55 15.56
N ARG A 107 -11.85 -13.56 14.72
CA ARG A 107 -11.48 -12.14 14.87
C ARG A 107 -9.99 -11.96 15.17
N SER A 108 -9.14 -12.70 14.45
CA SER A 108 -7.72 -12.75 14.72
C SER A 108 -6.91 -12.87 13.44
N GLY A 109 -5.66 -12.41 13.51
CA GLY A 109 -4.70 -12.47 12.43
C GLY A 109 -4.26 -11.07 12.01
N VAL A 110 -3.36 -11.08 11.04
CA VAL A 110 -2.67 -9.92 10.50
C VAL A 110 -3.58 -9.19 9.52
N VAL A 111 -3.67 -7.88 9.69
CA VAL A 111 -4.39 -6.92 8.83
C VAL A 111 -3.41 -5.93 8.21
N VAL A 112 -3.81 -5.30 7.10
CA VAL A 112 -3.07 -4.15 6.54
C VAL A 112 -3.62 -2.88 7.19
N THR A 113 -2.73 -1.98 7.59
CA THR A 113 -3.10 -0.72 8.22
C THR A 113 -2.65 0.48 7.39
N ASN A 114 -3.41 1.56 7.53
CA ASN A 114 -3.01 2.90 7.14
C ASN A 114 -2.42 3.58 8.38
N VAL A 115 -1.48 4.50 8.18
CA VAL A 115 -0.85 5.31 9.23
C VAL A 115 -1.07 6.78 8.92
N PHE A 116 -1.51 7.51 9.93
CA PHE A 116 -1.71 8.94 9.90
C PHE A 116 -0.80 9.58 10.93
N LEU A 117 0.16 10.38 10.48
CA LEU A 117 1.08 11.11 11.35
C LEU A 117 0.63 12.56 11.46
N MET A 118 0.46 13.05 12.68
CA MET A 118 -0.17 14.35 12.94
C MET A 118 0.23 14.91 14.30
N ASP A 119 0.07 16.22 14.48
CA ASP A 119 0.27 16.88 15.76
C ASP A 119 -0.66 16.30 16.84
N LYS A 120 -0.13 16.08 18.04
CA LYS A 120 -0.88 15.46 19.16
C LYS A 120 -2.16 16.20 19.54
N ASN A 121 -2.22 17.52 19.32
CA ASN A 121 -3.41 18.31 19.62
C ASN A 121 -4.61 17.96 18.71
N ALA A 122 -4.38 17.26 17.60
CA ALA A 122 -5.44 16.85 16.70
C ALA A 122 -5.94 15.41 16.98
N HIS A 123 -5.43 14.73 18.02
CA HIS A 123 -5.85 13.39 18.44
C HIS A 123 -7.37 13.24 18.57
N ASP A 124 -7.99 14.08 19.39
CA ASP A 124 -9.44 13.98 19.67
C ASP A 124 -10.25 14.19 18.40
N ARG A 125 -9.80 15.09 17.53
CA ARG A 125 -10.45 15.35 16.24
C ARG A 125 -10.33 14.18 15.27
N MET A 126 -9.20 13.46 15.29
CA MET A 126 -9.04 12.22 14.54
C MET A 126 -10.01 11.15 15.02
N LEU A 127 -10.13 10.98 16.35
CA LEU A 127 -11.03 10.01 16.94
C LEU A 127 -12.49 10.29 16.57
N GLU A 128 -12.96 11.53 16.77
CA GLU A 128 -14.30 11.97 16.36
C GLU A 128 -14.58 11.70 14.87
N THR A 129 -13.58 11.96 14.01
CA THR A 129 -13.74 11.74 12.56
C THR A 129 -13.82 10.26 12.22
N VAL A 130 -12.99 9.43 12.85
CA VAL A 130 -12.99 7.97 12.67
C VAL A 130 -14.31 7.38 13.16
N GLU A 131 -14.82 7.81 14.31
CA GLU A 131 -16.14 7.41 14.83
C GLU A 131 -17.26 7.79 13.86
N ALA A 132 -17.29 9.04 13.39
CA ALA A 132 -18.30 9.50 12.42
C ALA A 132 -18.24 8.71 11.10
N LEU A 133 -17.03 8.39 10.61
CA LEU A 133 -16.86 7.55 9.42
C LEU A 133 -17.32 6.11 9.66
N TRP A 134 -17.07 5.56 10.86
CA TRP A 134 -17.51 4.22 11.22
C TRP A 134 -19.03 4.11 11.32
N GLU A 135 -19.70 5.06 11.97
CA GLU A 135 -21.16 5.12 12.08
C GLU A 135 -21.83 5.18 10.70
N ARG A 136 -21.17 5.84 9.73
CA ARG A 136 -21.59 5.90 8.33
C ARG A 136 -21.12 4.73 7.48
N ARG A 137 -20.50 3.72 8.10
CA ARG A 137 -19.98 2.51 7.45
C ARG A 137 -18.97 2.79 6.34
N LEU A 138 -18.19 3.87 6.46
CA LEU A 138 -17.15 4.25 5.51
C LEU A 138 -15.77 3.68 5.84
N LEU A 139 -15.61 3.04 7.00
CA LEU A 139 -14.36 2.38 7.39
C LEU A 139 -14.41 0.87 7.10
N PRO A 140 -13.30 0.27 6.64
CA PRO A 140 -13.20 -1.17 6.45
C PRO A 140 -13.43 -1.96 7.74
N ALA A 141 -12.91 -1.49 8.88
CA ALA A 141 -13.08 -2.15 10.17
C ALA A 141 -13.01 -1.15 11.34
N PRO A 142 -13.65 -1.45 12.48
CA PRO A 142 -13.72 -0.56 13.64
C PRO A 142 -12.51 -0.74 14.56
N TYR A 143 -11.29 -0.72 14.03
CA TYR A 143 -10.09 -0.96 14.82
C TYR A 143 -9.08 0.16 14.62
N ILE A 144 -8.54 0.65 15.74
CA ILE A 144 -7.53 1.69 15.79
C ILE A 144 -6.36 1.28 16.68
N LYS A 145 -5.19 1.85 16.39
CA LYS A 145 -4.05 1.86 17.31
C LYS A 145 -3.46 3.26 17.29
N VAL A 146 -3.00 3.73 18.44
CA VAL A 146 -2.34 5.03 18.56
C VAL A 146 -0.97 4.77 19.16
N LEU A 147 0.04 5.43 18.60
CA LEU A 147 1.38 5.53 19.17
C LEU A 147 1.64 6.98 19.55
N ASP A 148 2.22 7.19 20.72
CA ASP A 148 2.57 8.51 21.24
C ASP A 148 3.99 8.93 20.85
N GLU A 149 4.36 10.18 21.15
CA GLU A 149 5.67 10.75 20.83
C GLU A 149 6.83 9.90 21.37
N GLY A 150 7.79 9.59 20.50
CA GLY A 150 8.95 8.75 20.83
C GLY A 150 8.68 7.24 20.89
N GLU A 151 7.44 6.78 20.66
CA GLU A 151 7.16 5.36 20.49
C GLU A 151 7.57 4.86 19.10
N GLU A 152 7.98 3.60 19.04
CA GLU A 152 8.32 2.90 17.81
C GLU A 152 7.53 1.60 17.71
N TYR A 153 7.02 1.32 16.51
CA TYR A 153 6.33 0.07 16.23
C TYR A 153 6.54 -0.33 14.76
N ASN A 154 7.08 -1.53 14.55
CA ASN A 154 7.52 -2.00 13.24
C ASN A 154 8.46 -1.00 12.55
N GLU A 155 7.99 -0.35 11.49
CA GLU A 155 8.76 0.58 10.65
C GLU A 155 8.33 2.04 10.87
N VAL A 156 7.44 2.27 11.85
CA VAL A 156 6.93 3.59 12.24
C VAL A 156 7.64 4.04 13.51
N SER A 157 8.22 5.24 13.46
CA SER A 157 8.81 5.95 14.60
C SER A 157 8.14 7.32 14.70
N VAL A 158 7.61 7.66 15.87
CA VAL A 158 6.81 8.87 16.08
C VAL A 158 7.70 10.03 16.53
N PRO A 159 7.76 11.14 15.76
CA PRO A 159 8.52 12.33 16.16
C PRO A 159 7.97 12.99 17.44
N GLU A 160 8.81 13.81 18.06
CA GLU A 160 8.40 14.64 19.20
C GLU A 160 7.27 15.61 18.80
N GLY A 161 6.23 15.72 19.63
CA GLY A 161 5.06 16.56 19.38
C GLY A 161 3.99 15.96 18.46
N GLU A 162 4.23 14.78 17.91
CA GLU A 162 3.30 14.10 16.99
C GLU A 162 2.76 12.78 17.59
N ILE A 163 1.70 12.26 16.97
CA ILE A 163 1.16 10.93 17.21
C ILE A 163 1.07 10.18 15.88
N ALA A 164 1.14 8.85 15.93
CA ALA A 164 0.79 8.00 14.79
C ALA A 164 -0.52 7.26 15.07
N PHE A 165 -1.53 7.54 14.25
CA PHE A 165 -2.85 6.92 14.32
C PHE A 165 -3.01 5.88 13.22
N PHE A 166 -3.43 4.67 13.59
CA PHE A 166 -3.55 3.52 12.70
C PHE A 166 -5.02 3.16 12.50
N THR A 167 -5.41 2.86 11.26
CA THR A 167 -6.72 2.28 10.93
C THR A 167 -6.56 1.10 9.99
N VAL A 168 -7.53 0.20 9.93
CA VAL A 168 -7.52 -0.92 8.98
C VAL A 168 -7.74 -0.44 7.53
N CYS A 169 -6.94 -0.95 6.60
CA CYS A 169 -7.01 -0.68 5.16
C CYS A 169 -7.97 -1.65 4.45
N ASP A 170 -8.60 -1.21 3.36
CA ASP A 170 -9.48 -2.02 2.49
C ASP A 170 -8.74 -3.19 1.84
N LEU A 171 -7.40 -3.09 1.69
CA LEU A 171 -6.55 -4.23 1.30
C LEU A 171 -6.70 -5.45 2.22
N THR A 172 -7.18 -5.26 3.44
CA THR A 172 -7.45 -6.38 4.34
C THR A 172 -8.64 -7.21 3.85
N ILE A 173 -9.68 -6.57 3.31
CA ILE A 173 -10.81 -7.25 2.67
C ILE A 173 -10.31 -8.00 1.44
N ASP A 174 -9.49 -7.35 0.60
CA ASP A 174 -8.87 -7.99 -0.56
C ASP A 174 -8.08 -9.25 -0.14
N GLY A 175 -7.29 -9.16 0.94
CA GLY A 175 -6.51 -10.27 1.46
C GLY A 175 -7.34 -11.44 2.01
N VAL A 176 -8.47 -11.16 2.66
CA VAL A 176 -9.43 -12.19 3.08
C VAL A 176 -9.98 -12.94 1.86
N LEU A 177 -10.37 -12.23 0.80
CA LEU A 177 -10.88 -12.84 -0.43
C LEU A 177 -9.80 -13.67 -1.14
N ILE A 178 -8.59 -13.13 -1.28
CA ILE A 178 -7.44 -13.82 -1.89
C ILE A 178 -7.14 -15.13 -1.16
N ARG A 179 -7.21 -15.14 0.17
CA ARG A 179 -6.98 -16.35 0.99
C ARG A 179 -8.04 -17.44 0.79
N LEU A 180 -9.23 -17.08 0.35
CA LEU A 180 -10.28 -18.02 -0.06
C LEU A 180 -10.08 -18.54 -1.50
N GLY A 181 -8.99 -18.14 -2.17
CA GLY A 181 -8.72 -18.50 -3.57
C GLY A 181 -9.48 -17.64 -4.57
N ILE A 182 -10.08 -16.52 -4.14
CA ILE A 182 -10.82 -15.61 -5.00
C ILE A 182 -9.85 -14.60 -5.62
N PRO A 183 -9.69 -14.57 -6.95
CA PRO A 183 -8.81 -13.60 -7.58
C PRO A 183 -9.45 -12.21 -7.58
N VAL A 184 -8.71 -11.22 -7.07
CA VAL A 184 -9.12 -9.82 -6.97
C VAL A 184 -8.25 -8.97 -7.89
N MET A 185 -8.86 -8.31 -8.87
CA MET A 185 -8.16 -7.47 -9.85
C MET A 185 -8.30 -5.98 -9.49
N PHE A 186 -7.17 -5.31 -9.29
CA PHE A 186 -7.09 -3.90 -8.94
C PHE A 186 -7.27 -3.05 -10.20
N LYS A 187 -8.47 -2.49 -10.38
CA LYS A 187 -8.80 -1.75 -11.60
C LYS A 187 -8.59 -0.27 -11.49
N TYR A 188 -9.38 0.40 -10.66
CA TYR A 188 -9.36 1.85 -10.58
C TYR A 188 -9.38 2.35 -9.14
N GLY A 189 -8.71 3.47 -8.89
CA GLY A 189 -9.01 4.35 -7.78
C GLY A 189 -9.58 5.65 -8.34
N GLY A 190 -10.59 6.21 -7.69
CA GLY A 190 -11.33 7.34 -8.21
C GLY A 190 -12.12 8.10 -7.16
N LEU A 191 -12.91 9.04 -7.63
CA LEU A 191 -13.86 9.80 -6.82
C LEU A 191 -15.28 9.41 -7.21
N VAL A 192 -16.07 9.01 -6.22
CA VAL A 192 -17.50 8.75 -6.40
C VAL A 192 -18.30 9.93 -5.87
N GLN A 193 -19.18 10.45 -6.73
CA GLN A 193 -20.19 11.41 -6.32
C GLN A 193 -21.29 10.68 -5.53
N THR A 194 -21.62 11.26 -4.38
CA THR A 194 -22.73 10.81 -3.53
C THR A 194 -23.77 11.92 -3.43
N VAL A 195 -25.04 11.54 -3.41
CA VAL A 195 -26.18 12.44 -3.20
C VAL A 195 -27.17 11.76 -2.27
N ASN A 196 -27.53 12.41 -1.16
CA ASN A 196 -28.46 11.86 -0.16
C ASN A 196 -28.10 10.44 0.29
N TYR A 197 -26.82 10.23 0.64
CA TYR A 197 -26.22 8.95 1.06
C TYR A 197 -26.25 7.85 -0.01
N LYS A 198 -26.54 8.17 -1.27
CA LYS A 198 -26.52 7.22 -2.38
C LYS A 198 -25.33 7.49 -3.30
N PRO A 199 -24.49 6.48 -3.58
CA PRO A 199 -23.45 6.61 -4.60
C PRO A 199 -24.10 6.69 -5.99
N ILE A 200 -23.68 7.69 -6.78
CA ILE A 200 -24.27 7.96 -8.10
C ILE A 200 -23.38 7.41 -9.21
N ARG A 201 -22.13 7.84 -9.25
CA ARG A 201 -21.15 7.45 -10.29
C ARG A 201 -19.74 7.84 -9.90
N PHE A 202 -18.77 7.19 -10.53
CA PHE A 202 -17.42 7.75 -10.60
C PHE A 202 -17.40 9.00 -11.48
N VAL A 203 -16.74 10.05 -11.01
CA VAL A 203 -16.51 11.28 -11.79
C VAL A 203 -15.09 11.38 -12.34
N GLU A 204 -14.14 10.75 -11.64
CA GLU A 204 -12.72 10.78 -11.90
C GLU A 204 -12.17 9.39 -11.57
N LEU A 205 -11.29 8.87 -12.42
CA LEU A 205 -10.76 7.51 -12.33
C LEU A 205 -9.31 7.51 -12.82
N ILE A 206 -8.45 6.84 -12.06
CA ILE A 206 -7.09 6.51 -12.47
C ILE A 206 -6.93 5.00 -12.38
N SER A 207 -6.46 4.39 -13.47
CA SER A 207 -6.14 2.96 -13.49
C SER A 207 -5.01 2.67 -12.50
N TYR A 208 -5.12 1.58 -11.76
CA TYR A 208 -4.00 1.09 -10.97
C TYR A 208 -2.88 0.50 -11.86
N GLU A 209 -3.22 0.00 -13.05
CA GLU A 209 -2.26 -0.55 -14.00
C GLU A 209 -1.28 0.54 -14.49
N GLY A 210 0.02 0.25 -14.44
CA GLY A 210 1.04 1.14 -14.99
C GLY A 210 1.36 2.37 -14.14
N THR A 211 0.80 2.47 -12.92
CA THR A 211 1.03 3.62 -12.03
C THR A 211 2.01 3.31 -10.90
N THR A 212 2.77 4.33 -10.50
CA THR A 212 3.74 4.28 -9.39
C THR A 212 3.36 5.18 -8.22
N ILE A 213 2.26 5.92 -8.38
CA ILE A 213 1.63 6.74 -7.34
C ILE A 213 0.25 6.16 -7.09
N PRO A 214 -0.14 5.87 -5.83
CA PRO A 214 -1.48 5.43 -5.52
C PRO A 214 -2.54 6.40 -6.07
N PRO A 215 -3.49 5.92 -6.91
CA PRO A 215 -4.55 6.73 -7.51
C PRO A 215 -5.28 7.67 -6.54
N LEU A 216 -5.70 7.17 -5.38
CA LEU A 216 -6.46 7.96 -4.41
C LEU A 216 -5.64 9.10 -3.79
N GLU A 217 -4.33 8.92 -3.68
CA GLU A 217 -3.44 9.95 -3.16
C GLU A 217 -3.38 11.17 -4.09
N VAL A 218 -3.49 10.97 -5.40
CA VAL A 218 -3.54 12.06 -6.39
C VAL A 218 -4.74 12.97 -6.10
N PHE A 219 -5.92 12.38 -5.88
CA PHE A 219 -7.16 13.12 -5.63
C PHE A 219 -7.21 13.82 -4.27
N VAL A 220 -6.68 13.17 -3.22
CA VAL A 220 -6.59 13.78 -1.88
C VAL A 220 -5.57 14.92 -1.87
N ARG A 221 -4.43 14.77 -2.56
CA ARG A 221 -3.42 15.83 -2.67
C ARG A 221 -3.94 17.06 -3.43
N SER A 222 -4.78 16.86 -4.44
CA SER A 222 -5.42 17.94 -5.21
C SER A 222 -6.68 18.53 -4.58
N ASN A 223 -7.04 18.14 -3.34
CA ASN A 223 -8.21 18.62 -2.60
C ASN A 223 -9.54 18.44 -3.36
N GLN A 224 -9.71 17.28 -4.00
CA GLN A 224 -10.92 16.98 -4.80
C GLN A 224 -11.97 16.15 -4.05
N THR A 225 -11.73 15.82 -2.78
CA THR A 225 -12.69 15.14 -1.91
C THR A 225 -13.61 16.15 -1.20
N SER A 226 -14.79 15.69 -0.79
CA SER A 226 -15.69 16.44 0.10
C SER A 226 -16.40 15.50 1.07
N ILE A 227 -15.58 14.79 1.84
CA ILE A 227 -15.99 13.78 2.83
C ILE A 227 -16.73 14.43 4.00
N THR A 228 -16.29 15.60 4.44
CA THR A 228 -16.96 16.39 5.50
C THR A 228 -18.40 16.75 5.11
N SER A 229 -18.60 17.25 3.88
CA SER A 229 -19.94 17.49 3.32
C SER A 229 -20.78 16.21 3.26
N PHE A 230 -20.17 15.07 2.92
CA PHE A 230 -20.87 13.78 2.95
C PHE A 230 -21.31 13.40 4.36
N LEU A 231 -20.47 13.57 5.38
CA LEU A 231 -20.82 13.26 6.76
C LEU A 231 -22.02 14.10 7.24
N GLU A 232 -22.06 15.39 6.86
CA GLU A 232 -23.12 16.34 7.24
C GLU A 232 -24.43 16.15 6.46
N THR A 233 -24.35 15.97 5.15
CA THR A 233 -25.52 16.05 4.25
C THR A 233 -25.82 14.76 3.47
N GLY A 234 -24.91 13.79 3.53
CA GLY A 234 -24.93 12.60 2.66
C GLY A 234 -24.53 12.88 1.22
N SER A 235 -24.07 14.10 0.91
CA SER A 235 -23.68 14.49 -0.44
C SER A 235 -22.25 15.02 -0.48
N GLY A 236 -21.46 14.50 -1.41
CA GLY A 236 -20.03 14.83 -1.51
C GLY A 236 -19.26 13.88 -2.40
N MET A 237 -17.93 13.98 -2.35
CA MET A 237 -17.00 13.21 -3.17
C MET A 237 -16.16 12.30 -2.27
N LEU A 238 -16.36 10.99 -2.42
CA LEU A 238 -15.64 9.99 -1.64
C LEU A 238 -14.49 9.38 -2.46
N PRO A 239 -13.30 9.19 -1.88
CA PRO A 239 -12.24 8.41 -2.50
C PRO A 239 -12.61 6.92 -2.45
N VAL A 240 -12.71 6.29 -3.62
CA VAL A 240 -13.26 4.94 -3.77
C VAL A 240 -12.39 4.13 -4.71
N VAL A 241 -12.21 2.86 -4.37
CA VAL A 241 -11.56 1.88 -5.24
C VAL A 241 -12.60 0.99 -5.92
N LEU A 242 -12.23 0.48 -7.10
CA LEU A 242 -12.99 -0.54 -7.83
C LEU A 242 -12.08 -1.74 -8.09
N ARG A 243 -12.55 -2.90 -7.63
CA ARG A 243 -12.00 -4.21 -7.97
C ARG A 243 -12.89 -4.91 -8.99
N GLU A 244 -12.30 -5.77 -9.81
CA GLU A 244 -13.03 -6.75 -10.60
C GLU A 244 -12.77 -8.14 -10.08
N ILE A 245 -13.81 -8.98 -10.06
CA ILE A 245 -13.75 -10.35 -9.58
C ILE A 245 -14.53 -11.24 -10.57
N PRO A 246 -14.09 -12.49 -10.86
CA PRO A 246 -14.84 -13.41 -11.71
C PRO A 246 -16.27 -13.65 -11.20
N ALA A 247 -17.24 -13.63 -12.11
CA ALA A 247 -18.66 -13.79 -11.80
C ALA A 247 -18.97 -15.06 -11.00
N ILE A 248 -18.24 -16.14 -11.27
CA ILE A 248 -18.41 -17.43 -10.58
C ILE A 248 -18.16 -17.35 -9.07
N ALA A 249 -17.31 -16.42 -8.62
CA ALA A 249 -16.98 -16.24 -7.21
C ALA A 249 -17.93 -15.29 -6.47
N ARG A 250 -18.93 -14.71 -7.16
CA ARG A 250 -19.79 -13.66 -6.58
C ARG A 250 -20.50 -14.11 -5.31
N LYS A 251 -21.04 -15.33 -5.31
CA LYS A 251 -21.74 -15.88 -4.14
C LYS A 251 -20.81 -15.94 -2.92
N ASP A 252 -19.61 -16.50 -3.10
CA ASP A 252 -18.63 -16.63 -2.01
C ASP A 252 -18.14 -15.27 -1.51
N VAL A 253 -17.99 -14.29 -2.41
CA VAL A 253 -17.67 -12.91 -2.04
C VAL A 253 -18.79 -12.30 -1.19
N VAL A 254 -20.04 -12.37 -1.62
CA VAL A 254 -21.19 -11.82 -0.88
C VAL A 254 -21.28 -12.45 0.50
N GLU A 255 -21.24 -13.78 0.60
CA GLU A 255 -21.28 -14.47 1.90
C GLU A 255 -20.10 -14.08 2.81
N THR A 256 -18.92 -13.82 2.24
CA THR A 256 -17.75 -13.39 3.00
C THR A 256 -17.89 -11.94 3.49
N LEU A 257 -18.43 -11.05 2.66
CA LEU A 257 -18.70 -9.66 3.03
C LEU A 257 -19.78 -9.57 4.11
N GLU A 258 -20.84 -10.38 4.04
CA GLU A 258 -21.87 -10.47 5.10
C GLU A 258 -21.27 -10.97 6.42
N LYS A 259 -20.37 -11.96 6.38
CA LYS A 259 -19.65 -12.42 7.57
C LYS A 259 -18.80 -11.30 8.17
N LEU A 260 -18.06 -10.56 7.35
CA LEU A 260 -17.27 -9.40 7.79
C LEU A 260 -18.17 -8.32 8.39
N GLU A 261 -19.27 -7.99 7.73
CA GLU A 261 -20.26 -7.01 8.19
C GLU A 261 -20.83 -7.37 9.56
N SER A 262 -21.12 -8.66 9.80
CA SER A 262 -21.56 -9.15 11.13
C SER A 262 -20.51 -8.93 12.24
N LYS A 263 -19.26 -8.63 11.88
CA LYS A 263 -18.17 -8.29 12.80
C LYS A 263 -17.89 -6.78 12.86
N GLY A 264 -18.76 -5.95 12.27
CA GLY A 264 -18.64 -4.50 12.26
C GLY A 264 -17.79 -3.95 11.13
N TRP A 265 -17.36 -4.78 10.18
CA TRP A 265 -16.64 -4.32 8.99
C TRP A 265 -17.58 -3.60 8.04
N GLY A 266 -17.04 -2.64 7.29
CA GLY A 266 -17.80 -1.78 6.40
C GLY A 266 -16.97 -1.36 5.20
N GLY A 267 -17.22 -0.15 4.71
CA GLY A 267 -16.50 0.43 3.58
C GLY A 267 -16.92 -0.13 2.22
N ILE A 268 -17.83 -1.11 2.16
CA ILE A 268 -18.38 -1.61 0.89
C ILE A 268 -19.44 -0.62 0.39
N LEU A 269 -19.20 -0.07 -0.80
CA LEU A 269 -20.10 0.90 -1.41
C LEU A 269 -21.11 0.23 -2.36
N VAL A 270 -20.63 -0.67 -3.22
CA VAL A 270 -21.45 -1.42 -4.18
C VAL A 270 -20.82 -2.79 -4.44
N VAL A 271 -21.65 -3.84 -4.43
CA VAL A 271 -21.33 -5.15 -5.03
C VAL A 271 -22.15 -5.27 -6.31
N GLY A 272 -21.49 -5.17 -7.46
CA GLY A 272 -22.16 -5.22 -8.77
C GLY A 272 -22.76 -6.58 -9.09
N GLU A 273 -23.69 -6.60 -10.03
CA GLU A 273 -24.13 -7.83 -10.69
C GLU A 273 -23.15 -8.23 -11.81
N PRO A 274 -23.06 -9.53 -12.16
CA PRO A 274 -22.23 -9.98 -13.25
C PRO A 274 -22.57 -9.29 -14.57
N ASN A 275 -21.54 -8.87 -15.32
CA ASN A 275 -21.66 -8.19 -16.62
C ASN A 275 -22.38 -6.83 -16.58
N GLU A 276 -22.65 -6.28 -15.40
CA GLU A 276 -23.27 -4.97 -15.24
C GLU A 276 -22.23 -3.90 -14.88
N PRO A 277 -22.39 -2.66 -15.39
CA PRO A 277 -21.55 -1.54 -14.96
C PRO A 277 -21.70 -1.24 -13.47
N VAL A 278 -20.62 -0.85 -12.82
CA VAL A 278 -20.63 -0.39 -11.42
C VAL A 278 -20.37 1.11 -11.39
N LEU A 279 -21.36 1.88 -10.92
CA LEU A 279 -21.24 3.33 -10.76
C LEU A 279 -20.77 4.04 -12.04
N GLY A 280 -21.29 3.61 -13.20
CA GLY A 280 -20.96 4.15 -14.51
C GLY A 280 -19.67 3.59 -15.13
N VAL A 281 -18.94 2.71 -14.45
CA VAL A 281 -17.74 2.05 -14.99
C VAL A 281 -18.13 0.71 -15.61
N PRO A 282 -17.81 0.46 -16.88
CA PRO A 282 -18.10 -0.82 -17.51
C PRO A 282 -17.28 -1.94 -16.87
N VAL A 283 -17.90 -3.10 -16.67
CA VAL A 283 -17.25 -4.31 -16.18
C VAL A 283 -17.16 -5.32 -17.34
N PRO A 284 -16.01 -5.98 -17.57
CA PRO A 284 -15.87 -6.98 -18.62
C PRO A 284 -16.79 -8.18 -18.44
N MET A 285 -17.02 -8.92 -19.53
CA MET A 285 -17.76 -10.18 -19.50
C MET A 285 -17.17 -11.17 -18.47
N ASP A 286 -18.06 -11.94 -17.85
CA ASP A 286 -17.80 -12.94 -16.81
C ASP A 286 -17.12 -12.39 -15.56
N ARG A 287 -17.36 -11.10 -15.26
CA ARG A 287 -16.89 -10.41 -14.06
C ARG A 287 -17.99 -9.58 -13.41
N PHE A 288 -17.79 -9.23 -12.16
CA PHE A 288 -18.56 -8.22 -11.44
C PHE A 288 -17.59 -7.24 -10.75
N GLY A 289 -18.07 -6.03 -10.47
CA GLY A 289 -17.30 -5.02 -9.75
C GLY A 289 -17.56 -5.03 -8.25
N LEU A 290 -16.52 -4.83 -7.45
CA LEU A 290 -16.60 -4.57 -6.01
C LEU A 290 -16.03 -3.18 -5.74
N SER A 291 -16.88 -2.27 -5.28
CA SER A 291 -16.52 -0.89 -4.99
C SER A 291 -16.44 -0.66 -3.48
N MET A 292 -15.32 -0.09 -3.03
CA MET A 292 -15.05 0.13 -1.61
C MET A 292 -14.48 1.52 -1.36
N VAL A 293 -14.84 2.12 -0.22
CA VAL A 293 -14.25 3.37 0.26
C VAL A 293 -12.78 3.16 0.56
N GLY A 294 -11.91 4.03 0.07
CA GLY A 294 -10.48 3.89 0.24
C GLY A 294 -10.02 4.17 1.67
N GLY A 295 -9.03 3.41 2.16
CA GLY A 295 -8.48 3.57 3.50
C GLY A 295 -7.88 4.95 3.83
N ILE A 296 -7.65 5.80 2.82
CA ILE A 296 -7.14 7.18 2.98
C ILE A 296 -8.19 8.16 3.58
N THR A 297 -9.46 7.75 3.62
CA THR A 297 -10.61 8.61 3.94
C THR A 297 -10.48 9.39 5.27
N PRO A 298 -10.03 8.81 6.40
CA PRO A 298 -9.85 9.57 7.65
C PRO A 298 -8.89 10.75 7.48
N GLY A 299 -7.70 10.52 6.93
CA GLY A 299 -6.71 11.57 6.71
C GLY A 299 -7.19 12.63 5.72
N ALA A 300 -7.90 12.22 4.66
CA ALA A 300 -8.51 13.15 3.71
C ALA A 300 -9.57 14.06 4.37
N ALA A 301 -10.41 13.51 5.24
CA ALA A 301 -11.41 14.29 5.98
C ALA A 301 -10.77 15.31 6.93
N LEU A 302 -9.71 14.93 7.65
CA LEU A 302 -8.96 15.87 8.50
C LEU A 302 -8.31 16.99 7.67
N LYS A 303 -7.76 16.64 6.50
CA LYS A 303 -7.17 17.61 5.59
C LYS A 303 -8.21 18.62 5.08
N GLU A 304 -9.44 18.19 4.79
CA GLU A 304 -10.55 19.10 4.43
C GLU A 304 -10.87 20.10 5.55
N MET A 305 -10.66 19.72 6.82
CA MET A 305 -10.82 20.59 7.98
C MET A 305 -9.61 21.52 8.23
N GLY A 306 -8.58 21.49 7.37
CA GLY A 306 -7.37 22.30 7.50
C GLY A 306 -6.33 21.75 8.49
N ILE A 307 -6.50 20.51 8.95
CA ILE A 307 -5.53 19.85 9.85
C ILE A 307 -4.37 19.32 9.03
N LYS A 308 -3.14 19.65 9.46
CA LYS A 308 -1.92 19.11 8.86
C LYS A 308 -1.77 17.65 9.28
N ILE A 309 -1.71 16.77 8.30
CA ILE A 309 -1.61 15.31 8.49
C ILE A 309 -0.81 14.71 7.34
N GLU A 310 0.12 13.82 7.67
CA GLU A 310 0.78 12.96 6.70
C GLU A 310 0.08 11.61 6.68
N THR A 311 -0.23 11.11 5.50
CA THR A 311 -1.01 9.87 5.34
C THR A 311 -0.25 8.85 4.54
N PHE A 312 -0.11 7.66 5.11
CA PHE A 312 0.48 6.48 4.48
C PHE A 312 -0.60 5.40 4.40
N ALA A 313 -1.23 5.26 3.24
CA ALA A 313 -2.38 4.39 3.05
C ALA A 313 -2.26 3.63 1.71
N PRO A 314 -1.89 2.34 1.72
CA PRO A 314 -1.53 1.48 2.86
C PRO A 314 -0.10 1.73 3.38
N HIS A 315 0.23 1.16 4.55
CA HIS A 315 1.59 1.24 5.10
C HIS A 315 2.14 -0.08 5.61
N CYS A 316 1.64 -0.62 6.74
CA CYS A 316 2.25 -1.76 7.41
C CYS A 316 1.25 -2.82 7.87
N LEU A 317 1.77 -3.98 8.26
CA LEU A 317 1.02 -5.13 8.75
C LEU A 317 0.94 -5.11 10.29
N LEU A 318 -0.23 -5.43 10.84
CA LEU A 318 -0.46 -5.50 12.29
C LEU A 318 -1.32 -6.69 12.67
N GLU A 319 -1.06 -7.28 13.84
CA GLU A 319 -2.01 -8.19 14.45
C GLU A 319 -3.24 -7.39 14.94
N ILE A 320 -4.44 -7.77 14.50
CA ILE A 320 -5.66 -7.04 14.86
C ILE A 320 -5.91 -6.99 16.38
N LYS A 321 -5.37 -7.96 17.12
CA LYS A 321 -5.47 -8.04 18.59
C LYS A 321 -4.68 -6.95 19.31
N GLU A 322 -3.72 -6.34 18.62
CA GLU A 322 -2.94 -5.22 19.15
C GLU A 322 -3.61 -3.86 18.88
N MET A 323 -4.74 -3.87 18.17
CA MET A 323 -5.59 -2.73 17.92
C MET A 323 -6.80 -2.76 18.88
N LYS A 324 -7.27 -1.58 19.26
CA LYS A 324 -8.48 -1.40 20.05
C LYS A 324 -9.68 -1.19 19.13
N MET A 325 -10.82 -1.76 19.51
CA MET A 325 -12.08 -1.47 18.84
C MET A 325 -12.56 -0.08 19.26
N ILE A 326 -13.03 0.73 18.30
CA ILE A 326 -13.78 1.98 18.54
C ILE A 326 -15.21 1.67 18.98
#